data_AF-A0A2T0MIE4-F1
#
_entry.id   AF-A0A2T0MIE4-F1
#
_cell.length_a   1.000
_cell.length_b   1.000
_cell.length_c   1.000
_cell.angle_alpha   90.00
_cell.angle_beta   90.00
_cell.angle_gamma   90.00
#
_symmetry.space_group_name_H-M   'P 1'
#
loop_
_entity.id
_entity.type
_entity.pdbx_description
1 polymer ?
#
loop_
_entity_poly.entity_id
_entity_poly.type
_entity_poly.pdbx_seq_one_letter_code
_entity_poly.pdbx_strand_id
1 'polypeptide(L)'
;MKTQVNEINENLQHFTGTEVFYQIPLLRTRFTDGLKYLSEVAECFWLITDASVIAKSLMNRSKFITIDYQRLSEDKQDYTGYEAEIIYSDGNDNVLETYRYNATDFPLDELRLFFVNNTLMLPSEY
;
A
#
# COMPACT_ATOMS: atom_id res chain seq x y z
N MET A 1 -21.16 -0.04 1.55
CA MET A 1 -19.89 0.21 0.84
C MET A 1 -19.40 1.64 1.01
N LYS A 2 -20.06 2.69 0.49
CA LYS A 2 -19.55 4.08 0.63
C LYS A 2 -19.32 4.54 2.09
N THR A 3 -20.20 4.15 3.02
CA THR A 3 -20.05 4.50 4.44
C THR A 3 -18.78 3.89 5.06
N GLN A 4 -18.50 2.62 4.77
CA GLN A 4 -17.32 1.91 5.28
C GLN A 4 -16.01 2.49 4.72
N VAL A 5 -15.98 2.85 3.42
CA VAL A 5 -14.82 3.50 2.79
C VAL A 5 -14.52 4.85 3.44
N ASN A 6 -15.56 5.66 3.70
CA ASN A 6 -15.39 6.93 4.39
C ASN A 6 -14.88 6.73 5.82
N GLU A 7 -15.44 5.77 6.57
CA GLU A 7 -14.97 5.43 7.92
C GLU A 7 -13.51 4.96 7.92
N ILE A 8 -13.08 4.15 6.95
CA ILE A 8 -11.67 3.76 6.82
C ILE A 8 -10.80 5.01 6.63
N ASN A 9 -11.13 5.89 5.68
CA ASN A 9 -10.35 7.09 5.40
C ASN A 9 -10.30 8.08 6.57
N GLU A 10 -11.40 8.24 7.31
CA GLU A 10 -11.45 9.08 8.51
C GLU A 10 -10.57 8.50 9.62
N ASN A 11 -10.67 7.19 9.87
CA ASN A 11 -9.84 6.55 10.88
C ASN A 11 -8.36 6.54 10.53
N LEU A 12 -8.00 6.37 9.25
CA LEU A 12 -6.61 6.41 8.78
C LEU A 12 -5.93 7.76 9.10
N GLN A 13 -6.67 8.86 9.11
CA GLN A 13 -6.13 10.19 9.44
C GLN A 13 -5.73 10.34 10.91
N HIS A 14 -6.25 9.49 11.80
CA HIS A 14 -5.91 9.53 13.22
C HIS A 14 -4.59 8.83 13.55
N PHE A 15 -4.05 8.02 12.64
CA PHE A 15 -2.73 7.41 12.80
C PHE A 15 -1.64 8.43 12.48
N THR A 16 -1.03 8.98 13.53
CA THR A 16 0.06 9.96 13.47
C THR A 16 1.25 9.44 14.26
N GLY A 17 2.17 8.80 13.54
CA GLY A 17 3.19 7.94 14.15
C GLY A 17 2.65 6.57 14.59
N THR A 18 3.56 5.70 15.03
CA THR A 18 3.25 4.33 15.42
C THR A 18 3.84 4.05 16.80
N GLU A 19 3.10 3.33 17.63
CA GLU A 19 3.56 2.87 18.94
C GLU A 19 4.04 1.42 18.85
N VAL A 20 3.43 0.63 17.98
CA VAL A 20 3.71 -0.80 17.82
C VAL A 20 4.05 -1.15 16.38
N PHE A 21 5.16 -1.84 16.20
CA PHE A 21 5.51 -2.47 14.94
C PHE A 21 5.09 -3.93 14.92
N TYR A 22 4.28 -4.29 13.94
CA TYR A 22 3.98 -5.68 13.61
C TYR A 22 5.00 -6.18 12.60
N GLN A 23 5.19 -7.49 12.52
CA GLN A 23 6.19 -8.08 11.62
C GLN A 23 5.61 -9.23 10.82
N ILE A 24 5.91 -9.29 9.52
CA ILE A 24 5.73 -10.47 8.69
C ILE A 24 6.98 -11.36 8.87
N PRO A 25 6.90 -12.50 9.59
CA PRO A 25 8.11 -13.23 10.00
C PRO A 25 8.96 -13.71 8.82
N LEU A 26 8.32 -14.21 7.76
CA LEU A 26 9.00 -14.74 6.57
C LEU A 26 9.73 -13.67 5.78
N LEU A 27 9.15 -12.46 5.67
CA LEU A 27 9.71 -11.35 4.89
C LEU A 27 10.64 -10.47 5.73
N ARG A 28 10.61 -10.59 7.06
CA ARG A 28 11.27 -9.68 8.01
C ARG A 28 10.93 -8.22 7.74
N THR A 29 9.71 -7.97 7.30
CA THR A 29 9.15 -6.64 7.08
C THR A 29 8.31 -6.26 8.28
N ARG A 30 8.55 -5.07 8.80
CA ARG A 30 7.74 -4.46 9.84
C ARG A 30 6.65 -3.60 9.20
N PHE A 31 5.54 -3.41 9.89
CA PHE A 31 4.51 -2.48 9.49
C PHE A 31 3.84 -1.84 10.70
N THR A 32 3.24 -0.67 10.49
CA THR A 32 2.72 0.23 11.52
C THR A 32 1.29 -0.09 11.94
N ASP A 33 0.84 0.56 13.01
CA ASP A 33 -0.52 0.44 13.56
C ASP A 33 -1.60 0.78 12.53
N GLY A 34 -1.42 1.85 11.75
CA GLY A 34 -2.37 2.24 10.71
C GLY A 34 -2.54 1.18 9.62
N LEU A 35 -1.43 0.56 9.19
CA LEU A 35 -1.46 -0.57 8.25
C LEU A 35 -2.11 -1.81 8.86
N LYS A 36 -1.84 -2.08 10.14
CA LYS A 36 -2.48 -3.19 10.85
C LYS A 36 -3.99 -3.02 10.87
N TYR A 37 -4.47 -1.85 11.31
CA TYR A 37 -5.88 -1.48 11.27
C TYR A 37 -6.48 -1.62 9.87
N LEU A 38 -5.82 -1.06 8.84
CA LEU A 38 -6.28 -1.13 7.47
C LEU A 38 -6.46 -2.57 7.00
N SER A 39 -5.46 -3.44 7.23
CA SER A 39 -5.54 -4.84 6.82
C SER A 39 -6.64 -5.65 7.52
N GLU A 40 -7.03 -5.26 8.73
CA GLU A 40 -8.12 -5.91 9.46
C GLU A 40 -9.49 -5.43 9.00
N VAL A 41 -9.68 -4.11 8.82
CA VAL A 41 -10.98 -3.53 8.43
C VAL A 41 -11.29 -3.74 6.95
N ALA A 42 -10.27 -3.73 6.10
CA ALA A 42 -10.40 -3.96 4.67
C ALA A 42 -10.16 -5.43 4.27
N GLU A 43 -9.84 -6.31 5.23
CA GLU A 43 -9.50 -7.72 5.00
C GLU A 43 -8.37 -7.93 3.97
N CYS A 44 -7.50 -6.93 3.79
CA CYS A 44 -6.57 -6.84 2.66
C CYS A 44 -5.11 -7.14 3.05
N PHE A 45 -4.86 -8.25 3.76
CA PHE A 45 -3.49 -8.64 4.12
C PHE A 45 -2.58 -8.88 2.91
N TRP A 46 -3.16 -9.25 1.77
CA TRP A 46 -2.43 -9.46 0.53
C TRP A 46 -1.63 -8.22 0.12
N LEU A 47 -2.20 -7.02 0.32
CA LEU A 47 -1.57 -5.74 -0.07
C LEU A 47 -0.27 -5.52 0.72
N ILE A 48 -0.28 -5.78 2.03
CA ILE A 48 0.92 -5.68 2.87
C ILE A 48 1.98 -6.69 2.42
N THR A 49 1.58 -7.93 2.15
CA THR A 49 2.53 -8.98 1.72
C THR A 49 3.12 -8.69 0.34
N ASP A 50 2.30 -8.25 -0.62
CA ASP A 50 2.71 -7.93 -1.98
C ASP A 50 3.66 -6.73 -1.98
N ALA A 51 3.22 -5.61 -1.38
CA ALA A 51 4.03 -4.40 -1.20
C ALA A 51 5.38 -4.71 -0.53
N SER A 52 5.37 -5.56 0.49
CA SER A 52 6.59 -5.99 1.17
C SER A 52 7.55 -6.76 0.26
N VAL A 53 7.05 -7.73 -0.52
CA VAL A 53 7.91 -8.55 -1.40
C VAL A 53 8.56 -7.67 -2.46
N ILE A 54 7.76 -6.85 -3.15
CA ILE A 54 8.24 -5.99 -4.22
C ILE A 54 9.17 -4.91 -3.66
N ALA A 55 8.79 -4.19 -2.61
CA ALA A 55 9.64 -3.13 -2.06
C ALA A 55 10.99 -3.66 -1.56
N LYS A 56 11.03 -4.85 -0.94
CA LYS A 56 12.30 -5.50 -0.57
C LYS A 56 13.19 -5.78 -1.77
N SER A 57 12.62 -6.25 -2.89
CA SER A 57 13.37 -6.49 -4.13
C SER A 57 13.99 -5.22 -4.73
N LEU A 58 13.45 -4.05 -4.38
CA LEU A 58 13.86 -2.75 -4.89
C LEU A 58 14.82 -2.00 -3.96
N MET A 59 15.15 -2.54 -2.77
CA MET A 59 16.02 -1.89 -1.78
C MET A 59 17.44 -1.59 -2.30
N ASN A 60 17.89 -2.36 -3.29
CA ASN A 60 19.17 -2.20 -3.97
C ASN A 60 19.14 -1.09 -5.04
N ARG A 61 17.94 -0.62 -5.43
CA ARG A 61 17.73 0.50 -6.36
C ARG A 61 17.44 1.80 -5.60
N SER A 62 16.64 1.75 -4.53
CA SER A 62 16.38 2.89 -3.66
C SER A 62 16.24 2.49 -2.19
N LYS A 63 16.70 3.36 -1.28
CA LYS A 63 16.52 3.19 0.17
C LYS A 63 15.15 3.62 0.67
N PHE A 64 14.46 4.43 -0.12
CA PHE A 64 13.11 4.92 0.15
C PHE A 64 12.24 4.60 -1.06
N ILE A 65 11.13 3.90 -0.81
CA ILE A 65 10.22 3.47 -1.87
C ILE A 65 8.83 3.98 -1.52
N THR A 66 8.22 4.73 -2.44
CA THR A 66 6.78 5.01 -2.39
C THR A 66 6.03 3.91 -3.11
N ILE A 67 4.87 3.54 -2.59
CA ILE A 67 4.02 2.49 -3.12
C ILE A 67 2.64 3.12 -3.26
N ASP A 68 2.23 3.33 -4.50
CA ASP A 68 1.00 4.02 -4.86
C ASP A 68 0.03 3.02 -5.46
N TYR A 69 -0.94 2.59 -4.67
CA TYR A 69 -2.09 1.83 -5.16
C TYR A 69 -3.11 2.77 -5.77
N GLN A 70 -3.62 2.42 -6.95
CA GLN A 70 -4.68 3.13 -7.64
C GLN A 70 -5.65 2.15 -8.30
N ARG A 71 -6.94 2.30 -8.01
CA ARG A 71 -8.03 1.67 -8.74
C ARG A 71 -8.25 2.43 -10.05
N LEU A 72 -8.31 1.71 -11.16
CA LEU A 72 -8.46 2.29 -12.49
C LEU A 72 -9.92 2.70 -12.72
N SER A 73 -10.13 3.78 -13.48
CA SER A 73 -11.46 4.21 -13.92
C SER A 73 -12.09 3.19 -14.88
N GLU A 74 -13.42 3.10 -14.92
CA GLU A 74 -14.16 2.14 -15.77
C GLU A 74 -13.66 2.12 -17.23
N ASP A 75 -13.47 3.29 -17.85
CA ASP A 75 -12.93 3.40 -19.23
C ASP A 75 -11.55 2.71 -19.40
N LYS A 76 -10.69 2.81 -18.39
CA LYS A 76 -9.37 2.18 -18.40
C LYS A 76 -9.47 0.68 -18.14
N GLN A 77 -10.41 0.25 -17.30
CA GLN A 77 -10.66 -1.17 -17.06
C GLN A 77 -11.16 -1.84 -18.35
N ASP A 78 -12.10 -1.22 -19.05
CA ASP A 78 -12.63 -1.73 -20.33
C ASP A 78 -11.55 -1.83 -21.42
N TYR A 79 -10.64 -0.86 -21.46
CA TYR A 79 -9.56 -0.84 -22.45
C TYR A 79 -8.41 -1.80 -22.11
N THR A 80 -8.03 -1.92 -20.83
CA THR A 80 -6.82 -2.64 -20.42
C THR A 80 -7.07 -4.02 -19.83
N GLY A 81 -8.28 -4.27 -19.30
CA GLY A 81 -8.63 -5.47 -18.54
C GLY A 81 -8.14 -5.49 -17.09
N TYR A 82 -7.52 -4.41 -16.60
CA TYR A 82 -7.03 -4.31 -15.22
C TYR A 82 -7.95 -3.44 -14.36
N GLU A 83 -8.20 -3.86 -13.12
CA GLU A 83 -9.03 -3.15 -12.15
C GLU A 83 -8.19 -2.16 -11.32
N ALA A 84 -6.92 -2.48 -11.05
CA ALA A 84 -6.03 -1.63 -10.28
C ALA A 84 -4.56 -1.79 -10.67
N GLU A 85 -3.75 -0.82 -10.27
CA GLU A 85 -2.29 -0.87 -10.38
C GLU A 85 -1.61 -0.40 -9.11
N ILE A 86 -0.39 -0.90 -8.88
CA ILE A 86 0.52 -0.46 -7.83
C ILE A 86 1.80 0.04 -8.50
N ILE A 87 2.15 1.29 -8.23
CA ILE A 87 3.33 1.94 -8.76
C ILE A 87 4.35 2.08 -7.63
N TYR A 88 5.56 1.58 -7.87
CA TYR A 88 6.68 1.66 -6.94
C TYR A 88 7.64 2.74 -7.45
N SER A 89 7.90 3.78 -6.68
CA SER A 89 8.82 4.88 -7.05
C SER A 89 9.85 5.16 -5.95
N ASP A 90 10.88 5.95 -6.24
CA ASP A 90 11.86 6.38 -5.24
C ASP A 90 11.48 7.69 -4.50
N GLY A 91 10.28 8.22 -4.74
CA GLY A 91 9.80 9.48 -4.18
C GLY A 91 10.28 10.74 -4.90
N ASN A 92 11.09 10.62 -5.97
CA ASN A 92 11.59 11.72 -6.78
C ASN A 92 11.17 11.58 -8.26
N ASP A 93 9.90 11.26 -8.50
CA ASP A 93 9.29 11.08 -9.83
C ASP A 93 9.92 9.97 -10.70
N ASN A 94 10.77 9.12 -10.13
CA ASN A 94 11.39 8.01 -10.83
C ASN A 94 10.69 6.68 -10.47
N VAL A 95 9.94 6.16 -11.44
CA VAL A 95 9.23 4.89 -11.33
C VAL A 95 10.21 3.74 -11.42
N LEU A 96 10.20 2.88 -10.40
CA LEU A 96 11.04 1.70 -10.32
C LEU A 96 10.35 0.49 -10.96
N GLU A 97 9.07 0.27 -10.63
CA GLU A 97 8.25 -0.84 -11.12
C GLU A 97 6.76 -0.47 -11.13
N THR A 98 5.97 -1.18 -11.94
CA THR A 98 4.50 -1.08 -11.95
C THR A 98 3.89 -2.46 -12.07
N TYR A 99 2.98 -2.79 -11.16
CA TYR A 99 2.21 -4.03 -11.17
C TYR A 99 0.74 -3.73 -11.42
N ARG A 100 0.09 -4.56 -12.24
CA ARG A 100 -1.33 -4.42 -12.59
C ARG A 100 -2.10 -5.65 -12.17
N TYR A 101 -3.31 -5.44 -11.68
CA TYR A 101 -4.18 -6.46 -11.12
C TYR A 101 -5.48 -6.51 -11.92
N ASN A 102 -5.83 -7.69 -12.43
CA ASN A 102 -7.09 -7.91 -13.15
C ASN A 102 -8.31 -7.75 -12.24
N ALA A 103 -8.14 -8.08 -10.95
CA ALA A 103 -9.17 -7.92 -9.95
C ALA A 103 -8.57 -7.59 -8.58
N THR A 104 -9.31 -6.88 -7.72
CA THR A 104 -8.89 -6.52 -6.37
C THR A 104 -10.08 -6.30 -5.42
N ASP A 105 -9.98 -6.87 -4.23
CA ASP A 105 -10.95 -6.73 -3.14
C ASP A 105 -10.67 -5.52 -2.22
N PHE A 106 -9.61 -4.75 -2.48
CA PHE A 106 -9.25 -3.62 -1.63
C PHE A 106 -10.25 -2.46 -1.79
N PRO A 107 -10.87 -1.97 -0.71
CA PRO A 107 -12.05 -1.11 -0.81
C PRO A 107 -11.76 0.35 -1.17
N LEU A 108 -10.52 0.84 -1.06
CA LEU A 108 -10.18 2.23 -1.37
C LEU A 108 -9.78 2.37 -2.84
N ASP A 109 -10.04 3.55 -3.41
CA ASP A 109 -9.64 3.88 -4.78
C ASP A 109 -8.15 4.23 -4.87
N GLU A 110 -7.57 4.75 -3.79
CA GLU A 110 -6.17 5.12 -3.71
C GLU A 110 -5.60 4.84 -2.33
N LEU A 111 -4.33 4.47 -2.28
CA LEU A 111 -3.55 4.37 -1.05
C LEU A 111 -2.08 4.61 -1.37
N ARG A 112 -1.44 5.49 -0.60
CA ARG A 112 0.01 5.66 -0.63
C ARG A 112 0.63 5.05 0.61
N LEU A 113 1.70 4.30 0.44
CA LEU A 113 2.53 3.74 1.50
C LEU A 113 4.00 4.10 1.28
N PHE A 114 4.77 4.11 2.36
CA PHE A 114 6.22 4.24 2.32
C PHE A 114 6.90 2.99 2.83
N PHE A 115 8.00 2.63 2.18
CA PHE A 115 8.87 1.55 2.62
C PHE A 115 10.30 2.05 2.83
N VAL A 116 10.75 1.97 4.08
CA VAL A 116 12.09 2.40 4.51
C VAL A 116 12.59 1.48 5.61
N ASN A 117 13.89 1.13 5.61
CA ASN A 117 14.50 0.33 6.70
C ASN A 117 13.74 -0.96 7.07
N ASN A 118 13.24 -1.70 6.07
CA ASN A 118 12.39 -2.88 6.24
C ASN A 118 11.06 -2.60 6.98
N THR A 119 10.56 -1.37 6.93
CA THR A 119 9.30 -0.98 7.55
C THR A 119 8.39 -0.37 6.50
N LEU A 120 7.16 -0.91 6.40
CA LEU A 120 6.06 -0.39 5.61
C LEU A 120 5.18 0.49 6.50
N MET A 121 4.82 1.69 6.06
CA MET A 121 4.08 2.66 6.88
C MET A 121 3.15 3.54 6.05
N LEU A 122 2.11 4.10 6.68
CA LEU A 122 1.36 5.20 6.10
C LEU A 122 2.23 6.47 6.04
N PRO A 123 1.97 7.41 5.11
CA PRO A 123 2.69 8.68 5.05
C PRO A 123 2.59 9.52 6.32
N SER A 124 1.48 9.42 7.05
CA SER A 124 1.28 10.09 8.34
C SER A 124 2.05 9.45 9.50
N GLU A 125 2.64 8.28 9.28
CA GLU A 125 3.42 7.53 10.28
C GLU A 125 4.94 7.51 9.98
N TYR A 126 5.38 8.21 8.93
CA TYR A 126 6.80 8.40 8.55
C TYR A 126 7.39 9.67 9.16
#